data_AF-A0A1G5C5N5-F1
#
_entry.id   AF-A0A1G5C5N5-F1
#
_cell.length_a   1.000
_cell.length_b   1.000
_cell.length_c   1.000
_cell.angle_alpha   90.00
_cell.angle_beta   90.00
_cell.angle_gamma   90.00
#
_symmetry.space_group_name_H-M   'P 1'
#
loop_
_entity.id
_entity.type
_entity.pdbx_description
1 polymer ?
#
loop_
_entity_poly.entity_id
_entity_poly.type
_entity_poly.pdbx_seq_one_letter_code
_entity_poly.pdbx_strand_id
1 'polypeptide(L)'
;MIEDFREIFRIYAQYTGSGIVMILFFAGLIYTAVSVKKRSIQTVLVITSSVLLAVIFCPPGFELYDRFGGADSYWRLWWIMPIGLGLGYVGCDLIKDHRIAGFALLLVVLLLGGEFVYTGEIEGLRSEAVNAGQLPEDTLATVDLLRAVSDEKEIHAAFPGELLPYVRQYDADIIMPYGYETVRKDYPEKNEFFDVMSDEMTDFERLAELCSETGTRYLFIPNEYRAKHPFGHYGFRKVSGTAGFTLYEYRLLGVKGGVKGDGSQ
;
A
#
# COMPACT_ATOMS: atom_id res chain seq x y z
N MET A 1 -11.00 -0.05 28.80
CA MET A 1 -9.73 0.15 29.54
C MET A 1 -8.76 -1.02 29.41
N ILE A 2 -9.05 -2.24 29.92
CA ILE A 2 -8.13 -3.39 29.74
C ILE A 2 -8.01 -3.79 28.26
N GLU A 3 -9.13 -3.79 27.53
CA GLU A 3 -9.13 -4.06 26.08
C GLU A 3 -8.34 -3.00 25.31
N ASP A 4 -8.55 -1.72 25.63
CA ASP A 4 -7.83 -0.60 25.01
C ASP A 4 -6.32 -0.71 25.23
N PHE A 5 -5.88 -1.12 26.43
CA PHE A 5 -4.45 -1.38 26.66
C PHE A 5 -3.94 -2.50 25.77
N ARG A 6 -4.66 -3.63 25.67
CA ARG A 6 -4.27 -4.73 24.79
C ARG A 6 -4.12 -4.26 23.34
N GLU A 7 -5.04 -3.41 22.89
CA GLU A 7 -5.03 -2.88 21.54
C GLU A 7 -3.87 -1.91 21.30
N ILE A 8 -3.60 -1.00 22.22
CA ILE A 8 -2.43 -0.11 22.17
C ILE A 8 -1.13 -0.93 22.09
N PHE A 9 -1.01 -2.00 22.90
CA PHE A 9 0.17 -2.88 22.86
C PHE A 9 0.25 -3.69 21.56
N ARG A 10 -0.88 -4.11 20.98
CA ARG A 10 -0.93 -4.75 19.66
C ARG A 10 -0.40 -3.82 18.59
N ILE A 11 -0.86 -2.57 18.58
CA ILE A 11 -0.42 -1.53 17.64
C ILE A 11 1.07 -1.21 17.82
N TYR A 12 1.53 -1.09 19.07
CA TYR A 12 2.95 -0.92 19.38
C TYR A 12 3.80 -2.08 18.86
N ALA A 13 3.36 -3.32 19.04
CA ALA A 13 4.06 -4.50 18.56
C ALA A 13 4.17 -4.51 17.02
N GLN A 14 3.09 -4.15 16.31
CA GLN A 14 3.10 -4.02 14.85
C GLN A 14 4.04 -2.92 14.37
N TYR A 15 4.08 -1.77 15.06
CA TYR A 15 4.99 -0.67 14.71
C TYR A 15 6.47 -1.02 14.93
N THR A 16 6.74 -1.76 16.00
CA THR A 16 8.10 -1.98 16.51
C THR A 16 8.91 -3.00 15.70
N GLY A 17 8.24 -3.85 14.90
CA GLY A 17 8.89 -4.87 14.07
C GLY A 17 9.79 -5.80 14.90
N SER A 18 11.08 -5.88 14.55
CA SER A 18 12.09 -6.66 15.29
C SER A 18 12.38 -6.15 16.71
N GLY A 19 11.97 -4.91 17.04
CA GLY A 19 12.20 -4.31 18.35
C GLY A 19 13.55 -3.64 18.54
N ILE A 20 14.55 -3.95 17.73
CA ILE A 20 15.93 -3.49 17.95
C ILE A 20 16.02 -1.96 17.90
N VAL A 21 15.40 -1.32 16.90
CA VAL A 21 15.40 0.14 16.77
C VAL A 21 14.74 0.82 17.97
N MET A 22 13.63 0.28 18.47
CA MET A 22 12.93 0.84 19.62
C MET A 22 13.71 0.65 20.93
N ILE A 23 14.35 -0.51 21.11
CA ILE A 23 15.23 -0.76 22.26
C ILE A 23 16.38 0.26 22.27
N LEU A 24 17.02 0.47 21.12
CA LEU A 24 18.11 1.44 20.97
C LEU A 24 17.65 2.87 21.21
N PHE A 25 16.44 3.20 20.74
CA PHE A 25 15.86 4.51 20.98
C PHE A 25 15.61 4.76 22.47
N PHE A 26 15.01 3.81 23.19
CA PHE A 26 14.80 3.94 24.64
C PHE A 26 16.12 3.98 25.41
N ALA A 27 17.10 3.15 25.05
CA ALA A 27 18.44 3.19 25.63
C ALA A 27 19.11 4.57 25.37
N GLY A 28 18.97 5.11 24.16
CA GLY A 28 19.44 6.43 23.78
C GLY A 28 18.77 7.57 24.55
N LEU A 29 17.45 7.46 24.82
CA LEU A 29 16.74 8.42 25.67
C LEU A 29 17.26 8.39 27.10
N ILE A 30 17.46 7.21 27.69
CA ILE A 30 18.03 7.07 29.04
C ILE A 30 19.45 7.64 29.09
N TYR A 31 20.29 7.29 28.11
CA TYR A 31 21.64 7.85 27.98
C TYR A 31 21.59 9.38 27.92
N THR A 32 20.74 9.94 27.06
CA THR A 32 20.59 11.40 26.92
C THR A 32 20.13 12.02 28.24
N ALA A 33 19.15 11.41 28.92
CA ALA A 33 18.62 11.87 30.19
C ALA A 33 19.70 11.98 31.29
N VAL A 34 20.61 11.00 31.35
CA VAL A 34 21.66 10.93 32.37
C VAL A 34 22.89 11.77 32.00
N SER A 35 23.41 11.60 30.78
CA SER A 35 24.71 12.12 30.34
C SER A 35 24.66 13.56 29.86
N VAL A 36 23.56 13.98 29.20
CA VAL A 36 23.50 15.29 28.53
C VAL A 36 22.84 16.32 29.43
N LYS A 37 23.58 17.34 29.89
CA LYS A 37 22.99 18.39 30.76
C LYS A 37 22.39 19.57 30.00
N LYS A 38 22.55 19.65 28.67
CA LYS A 38 22.03 20.76 27.87
C LYS A 38 20.50 20.72 27.83
N ARG A 39 19.87 21.72 28.46
CA ARG A 39 18.40 21.79 28.63
C ARG A 39 17.63 21.74 27.31
N SER A 40 18.12 22.36 26.24
CA SER A 40 17.43 22.32 24.94
C SER A 40 17.33 20.90 24.36
N ILE A 41 18.38 20.09 24.52
CA ILE A 41 18.42 18.71 24.02
C ILE A 41 17.53 17.83 24.89
N GLN A 42 17.63 18.00 26.21
CA GLN A 42 16.75 17.34 27.18
C GLN A 42 15.27 17.62 26.88
N THR A 43 14.90 18.86 26.57
CA THR A 43 13.52 19.21 26.23
C THR A 43 13.07 18.51 24.94
N VAL A 44 13.84 18.62 23.86
CA VAL A 44 13.44 18.09 22.54
C VAL A 44 13.44 16.57 22.50
N LEU A 45 14.43 15.91 23.09
CA LEU A 45 14.56 14.46 23.00
C LEU A 45 13.88 13.76 24.16
N VAL A 46 14.19 14.12 25.41
CA VAL A 46 13.72 13.38 26.57
C VAL A 46 12.29 13.79 26.92
N ILE A 47 12.05 15.07 27.21
CA ILE A 47 10.74 15.54 27.68
C ILE A 47 9.67 15.31 26.61
N THR A 48 9.91 15.74 25.36
CA THR A 48 8.94 15.53 24.27
C THR A 48 8.65 14.05 24.05
N SER A 49 9.66 13.19 24.00
CA SER A 49 9.42 11.74 23.84
C SER A 49 8.64 11.16 25.01
N SER A 50 8.96 11.54 26.25
CA SER A 50 8.23 11.08 27.44
C SER A 50 6.77 11.52 27.42
N VAL A 51 6.49 12.76 27.02
CA VAL A 51 5.11 13.27 26.88
C VAL A 51 4.36 12.51 25.78
N LEU A 52 4.99 12.32 24.62
CA LEU A 52 4.38 11.56 23.52
C LEU A 52 4.09 10.11 23.92
N LEU A 53 5.02 9.43 24.58
CA LEU A 53 4.79 8.08 25.10
C LEU A 53 3.65 8.04 26.10
N ALA A 54 3.58 9.02 27.00
CA ALA A 54 2.47 9.12 27.95
C ALA A 54 1.12 9.29 27.23
N VAL A 55 1.08 10.07 26.15
CA VAL A 55 -0.14 10.24 25.32
C VAL A 55 -0.48 8.96 24.55
N ILE A 56 0.49 8.31 23.92
CA ILE A 56 0.30 7.09 23.12
C ILE A 56 -0.17 5.91 23.99
N PHE A 57 0.33 5.79 25.22
CA PHE A 57 -0.08 4.73 26.14
C PHE A 57 -1.25 5.13 27.05
N CYS A 58 -1.94 6.25 26.77
CA CYS A 58 -3.09 6.72 27.53
C CYS A 58 -4.41 6.19 26.93
N PRO A 59 -5.15 5.30 27.62
CA PRO A 59 -6.40 4.74 27.07
C PRO A 59 -7.47 5.79 26.74
N PRO A 60 -7.70 6.84 27.55
CA PRO A 60 -8.59 7.94 27.16
C PRO A 60 -8.14 8.66 25.87
N GLY A 61 -6.83 8.76 25.64
CA GLY A 61 -6.28 9.34 24.41
C GLY A 61 -6.54 8.44 23.20
N PHE A 62 -6.43 7.12 23.37
CA PHE A 62 -6.80 6.14 22.35
C PHE A 62 -8.29 6.21 22.00
N GLU A 63 -9.19 6.20 22.99
CA GLU A 63 -10.63 6.29 22.76
C GLU A 63 -11.01 7.59 22.05
N LEU A 64 -10.39 8.72 22.45
CA LEU A 64 -10.61 9.99 21.78
C LEU A 64 -10.17 9.93 20.31
N TYR A 65 -9.00 9.35 20.04
CA TYR A 65 -8.50 9.22 18.67
C TYR A 65 -9.39 8.32 17.81
N ASP A 66 -9.78 7.16 18.33
CA ASP A 66 -10.62 6.18 17.62
C ASP A 66 -11.94 6.80 17.15
N ARG A 67 -12.55 7.65 17.98
CA ARG A 67 -13.78 8.40 17.63
C ARG A 67 -13.65 9.34 16.43
N PHE A 68 -12.45 9.84 16.12
CA PHE A 68 -12.22 10.81 15.04
C PHE A 68 -11.45 10.24 13.84
N GLY A 69 -10.51 9.33 14.07
CA GLY A 69 -9.54 8.86 13.07
C GLY A 69 -9.56 7.35 12.84
N GLY A 70 -10.32 6.59 13.61
CA GLY A 70 -10.35 5.12 13.58
C GLY A 70 -9.06 4.47 14.10
N ALA A 71 -9.21 3.37 14.82
CA ALA A 71 -8.12 2.60 15.41
C ALA A 71 -7.02 2.19 14.40
N ASP A 72 -7.40 1.95 13.14
CA ASP A 72 -6.48 1.51 12.08
C ASP A 72 -5.41 2.54 11.71
N SER A 73 -5.58 3.81 12.11
CA SER A 73 -4.60 4.87 11.87
C SER A 73 -3.83 5.31 13.13
N TYR A 74 -4.15 4.73 14.29
CA TYR A 74 -3.55 5.11 15.58
C TYR A 74 -2.02 4.95 15.61
N TRP A 75 -1.50 3.96 14.87
CA TRP A 75 -0.06 3.72 14.74
C TRP A 75 0.71 4.93 14.18
N ARG A 76 0.06 5.86 13.48
CA ARG A 76 0.68 7.09 12.96
C ARG A 76 1.19 8.03 14.05
N LEU A 77 0.68 7.92 15.28
CA LEU A 77 1.20 8.71 16.41
C LEU A 77 2.67 8.40 16.70
N TRP A 78 3.11 7.18 16.39
CA TRP A 78 4.52 6.79 16.52
C TRP A 78 5.44 7.52 15.53
N TRP A 79 4.92 8.02 14.40
CA TRP A 79 5.71 8.81 13.43
C TRP A 79 6.15 10.17 13.95
N ILE A 80 5.46 10.69 14.97
CA ILE A 80 5.77 11.98 15.59
C ILE A 80 6.96 11.84 16.57
N MET A 81 7.28 10.61 16.98
CA MET A 81 8.41 10.34 17.88
C MET A 81 9.73 10.74 17.22
N PRO A 82 10.64 11.45 17.93
CA PRO A 82 11.91 11.89 17.38
C PRO A 82 12.94 10.74 17.35
N ILE A 83 12.58 9.58 16.82
CA ILE A 83 13.40 8.35 16.84
C ILE A 83 14.70 8.56 16.06
N GLY A 84 14.59 8.99 14.80
CA GLY A 84 15.77 9.23 13.95
C GLY A 84 16.67 10.35 14.49
N LEU A 85 16.07 11.43 15.00
CA LEU A 85 16.81 12.53 15.62
C LEU A 85 17.53 12.10 16.91
N GLY A 86 16.86 11.34 17.76
CA GLY A 86 17.41 10.82 19.01
C GLY A 86 18.57 9.86 18.76
N LEU A 87 18.39 8.89 17.87
CA LEU A 87 19.44 7.93 17.51
C LEU A 87 20.63 8.62 16.83
N GLY A 88 20.38 9.54 15.90
CA GLY A 88 21.44 10.31 15.24
C GLY A 88 22.24 11.17 16.22
N TYR A 89 21.56 11.83 17.16
CA TYR A 89 22.23 12.59 18.21
C TYR A 89 23.10 11.71 19.11
N VAL A 90 22.55 10.61 19.64
CA VAL A 90 23.28 9.69 20.53
C VAL A 90 24.47 9.08 19.81
N GLY A 91 24.31 8.67 18.55
CA GLY A 91 25.41 8.17 17.73
C GLY A 91 26.55 9.19 17.58
N CYS A 92 26.22 10.43 17.23
CA CYS A 92 27.21 11.51 17.12
C CYS A 92 27.90 11.84 18.45
N ASP A 93 27.15 11.86 19.55
CA ASP A 93 27.68 12.16 20.89
C ASP A 93 28.67 11.09 21.36
N LEU A 94 28.37 9.80 21.15
CA LEU A 94 29.28 8.69 21.46
C LEU A 94 30.53 8.67 20.59
N ILE A 95 30.39 8.97 19.29
CA ILE A 95 31.52 9.02 18.34
C ILE A 95 32.46 10.18 18.65
N LYS A 96 31.94 11.32 19.12
CA LYS A 96 32.73 12.53 19.37
C LYS A 96 33.90 12.24 20.31
N ASP A 97 33.65 11.54 21.41
CA ASP A 97 34.66 11.26 22.45
C ASP A 97 35.37 9.91 22.23
N HIS A 98 34.72 8.94 21.57
CA HIS A 98 35.27 7.61 21.31
C HIS A 98 35.03 7.14 19.87
N ARG A 99 35.70 7.78 18.89
CA ARG A 99 35.48 7.58 17.45
C ARG A 99 35.41 6.12 16.99
N ILE A 100 36.36 5.28 17.40
CA ILE A 100 36.44 3.89 16.94
C ILE A 100 35.34 3.05 17.59
N ALA A 101 35.15 3.17 18.91
CA ALA A 101 34.15 2.39 19.64
C ALA A 101 32.72 2.82 19.27
N GLY A 102 32.48 4.12 19.12
CA GLY A 102 31.19 4.67 18.69
C GLY A 102 30.83 4.25 17.26
N PHE A 103 31.81 4.25 16.35
CA PHE A 103 31.59 3.78 14.98
C PHE A 103 31.32 2.26 14.91
N ALA A 104 32.08 1.46 15.68
CA ALA A 104 31.85 0.03 15.79
C ALA A 104 30.45 -0.29 16.36
N LEU A 105 30.01 0.43 17.39
CA LEU A 105 28.67 0.29 17.95
C LEU A 105 27.58 0.62 16.92
N LEU A 106 27.77 1.69 16.14
CA LEU A 106 26.83 2.07 15.08
C LEU A 106 26.74 1.00 13.99
N LEU A 107 27.86 0.40 13.58
CA LEU A 107 27.86 -0.72 12.64
C LEU A 107 27.12 -1.94 13.19
N VAL A 108 27.33 -2.28 14.46
CA VAL A 108 26.62 -3.39 15.11
C VAL A 108 25.11 -3.14 15.13
N VAL A 109 24.69 -1.90 15.43
CA VAL A 109 23.28 -1.49 15.39
C VAL A 109 22.69 -1.64 13.98
N LEU A 110 23.40 -1.20 12.94
CA LEU A 110 22.92 -1.30 11.56
C LEU A 110 22.84 -2.74 11.07
N LEU A 111 23.83 -3.57 11.41
CA LEU A 111 23.91 -4.96 10.95
C LEU A 111 22.93 -5.88 11.68
N LEU A 112 22.67 -5.63 12.97
CA LEU A 112 21.72 -6.43 13.75
C LEU A 112 20.29 -5.91 13.65
N GLY A 113 20.12 -4.59 13.52
CA GLY A 113 18.81 -3.94 13.55
C GLY A 113 18.17 -3.68 12.18
N GLY A 114 18.93 -3.82 11.09
CA GLY A 114 18.46 -3.54 9.74
C GLY A 114 18.39 -4.80 8.87
N GLU A 115 17.39 -4.85 8.00
CA GLU A 115 17.38 -5.72 6.83
C GLU A 115 17.71 -4.91 5.58
N PHE A 116 18.39 -5.53 4.62
CA PHE A 116 18.64 -4.90 3.34
C PHE A 116 17.31 -4.79 2.57
N VAL A 117 16.91 -3.55 2.28
CA VAL A 117 15.63 -3.22 1.61
C VAL A 117 15.46 -3.93 0.27
N TYR A 118 16.57 -4.25 -0.41
CA TYR A 118 16.58 -4.91 -1.72
C TYR A 118 16.67 -6.44 -1.65
N THR A 119 16.81 -7.04 -0.47
CA THR A 119 16.93 -8.50 -0.30
C THR A 119 15.79 -9.12 0.51
N GLY A 120 14.84 -8.31 1.00
CA GLY A 120 13.67 -8.82 1.72
C GLY A 120 12.61 -9.40 0.79
N GLU A 121 11.64 -10.15 1.33
CA GLU A 121 10.49 -10.78 0.64
C GLU A 121 9.55 -9.79 -0.12
N ILE A 122 9.92 -8.51 -0.16
CA ILE A 122 9.39 -7.44 -1.03
C ILE A 122 10.07 -7.51 -2.42
N GLU A 123 10.72 -8.62 -2.75
CA GLU A 123 11.38 -8.89 -4.04
C GLU A 123 10.45 -8.71 -5.25
N GLY A 124 9.13 -8.84 -5.07
CA GLY A 124 8.14 -8.58 -6.13
C GLY A 124 7.74 -7.12 -6.33
N LEU A 125 8.10 -6.20 -5.42
CA LEU A 125 7.65 -4.80 -5.43
C LEU A 125 8.80 -3.78 -5.53
N ARG A 126 10.06 -4.22 -5.38
CA ARG A 126 11.23 -3.35 -5.50
C ARG A 126 12.31 -4.03 -6.35
N SER A 127 12.08 -4.07 -7.66
CA SER A 127 13.13 -4.42 -8.62
C SER A 127 14.11 -3.26 -8.80
N GLU A 128 15.28 -3.55 -9.37
CA GLU A 128 16.20 -2.51 -9.82
C GLU A 128 15.46 -1.51 -10.72
N ALA A 129 15.79 -0.22 -10.59
CA ALA A 129 15.15 0.84 -11.35
C ALA A 129 15.38 0.66 -12.86
N VAL A 130 14.37 0.11 -13.56
CA VAL A 130 14.42 -0.07 -15.03
C VAL A 130 14.25 1.27 -15.76
N ASN A 131 13.57 2.23 -15.14
CA ASN A 131 13.34 3.57 -15.70
C ASN A 131 13.36 4.65 -14.61
N ALA A 132 13.32 5.93 -15.02
CA ALA A 132 13.36 7.08 -14.10
C ALA A 132 12.18 7.12 -13.11
N GLY A 133 11.04 6.52 -13.48
CA GLY A 133 9.87 6.40 -12.61
C GLY A 133 9.92 5.20 -11.66
N GLN A 134 10.89 4.30 -11.83
CA GLN A 134 10.96 2.99 -11.14
C GLN A 134 9.67 2.16 -11.28
N LEU A 135 8.97 2.32 -12.42
CA LEU A 135 7.72 1.61 -12.71
C LEU A 135 8.00 0.37 -13.56
N PRO A 136 7.28 -0.74 -13.37
CA PRO A 136 7.35 -1.88 -14.27
C PRO A 136 7.00 -1.48 -15.72
N GLU A 137 7.72 -2.03 -16.70
CA GLU A 137 7.46 -1.75 -18.12
C GLU A 137 6.02 -2.14 -18.52
N ASP A 138 5.51 -3.24 -17.97
CA ASP A 138 4.13 -3.68 -18.19
C ASP A 138 3.08 -2.66 -17.71
N THR A 139 3.36 -1.93 -16.63
CA THR A 139 2.48 -0.85 -16.18
C THR A 139 2.44 0.28 -17.21
N LEU A 140 3.60 0.71 -17.71
CA LEU A 140 3.67 1.77 -18.72
C LEU A 140 2.94 1.35 -20.00
N ALA A 141 3.24 0.15 -20.50
CA ALA A 141 2.64 -0.38 -21.72
C ALA A 141 1.12 -0.53 -21.63
N THR A 142 0.59 -1.00 -20.50
CA THR A 142 -0.86 -1.18 -20.31
C THR A 142 -1.58 0.16 -20.18
N VAL A 143 -1.05 1.12 -19.41
CA VAL A 143 -1.67 2.44 -19.24
C VAL A 143 -1.59 3.28 -20.52
N ASP A 144 -0.45 3.28 -21.22
CA ASP A 144 -0.32 3.97 -22.51
C ASP A 144 -1.27 3.39 -23.55
N LEU A 145 -1.42 2.06 -23.60
CA LEU A 145 -2.40 1.40 -24.45
C LEU A 145 -3.83 1.83 -24.10
N LEU A 146 -4.17 1.91 -22.80
CA LEU A 146 -5.49 2.33 -22.35
C LEU A 146 -5.80 3.77 -22.76
N ARG A 147 -4.82 4.68 -22.63
CA ARG A 147 -4.95 6.08 -23.07
C ARG A 147 -5.00 6.24 -24.58
N ALA A 148 -4.36 5.36 -25.33
CA ALA A 148 -4.44 5.36 -26.79
C ALA A 148 -5.82 4.91 -27.31
N VAL A 149 -6.59 4.13 -26.53
CA VAL A 149 -7.91 3.62 -26.95
C VAL A 149 -9.09 4.41 -26.38
N SER A 150 -8.85 5.28 -25.40
CA SER A 150 -9.90 6.04 -24.71
C SER A 150 -9.53 7.51 -24.61
N ASP A 151 -10.37 8.38 -25.18
CA ASP A 151 -10.26 9.84 -25.07
C ASP A 151 -10.93 10.39 -23.78
N GLU A 152 -11.47 9.50 -22.94
CA GLU A 152 -12.11 9.89 -21.68
C GLU A 152 -11.08 10.45 -20.70
N LYS A 153 -11.45 11.54 -20.03
CA LYS A 153 -10.59 12.12 -18.99
C LYS A 153 -10.40 11.13 -17.84
N GLU A 154 -11.50 10.67 -17.25
CA GLU A 154 -11.53 9.64 -16.23
C GLU A 154 -11.86 8.30 -16.86
N ILE A 155 -10.99 7.31 -16.68
CA ILE A 155 -11.13 5.99 -17.31
C ILE A 155 -11.37 4.96 -16.22
N HIS A 156 -12.51 4.28 -16.27
CA HIS A 156 -12.82 3.20 -15.34
C HIS A 156 -12.26 1.87 -15.85
N ALA A 157 -11.21 1.37 -15.21
CA ALA A 157 -10.48 0.19 -15.66
C ALA A 157 -10.02 -0.72 -14.52
N ALA A 158 -10.09 -2.04 -14.74
CA ALA A 158 -9.59 -3.06 -13.83
C ALA A 158 -8.25 -3.63 -14.31
N PHE A 159 -7.34 -3.84 -13.37
CA PHE A 159 -5.97 -4.32 -13.60
C PHE A 159 -5.62 -5.52 -12.71
N PRO A 160 -4.74 -6.43 -13.15
CA PRO A 160 -4.22 -7.52 -12.32
C PRO A 160 -3.45 -7.01 -11.11
N GLY A 161 -3.34 -7.86 -10.09
CA GLY A 161 -2.83 -7.50 -8.77
C GLY A 161 -1.42 -6.90 -8.79
N GLU A 162 -0.56 -7.40 -9.66
CA GLU A 162 0.83 -6.97 -9.84
C GLU A 162 0.96 -5.53 -10.37
N LEU A 163 -0.06 -5.00 -11.05
CA LEU A 163 -0.05 -3.64 -11.59
C LEU A 163 -0.69 -2.60 -10.66
N LEU A 164 -1.51 -3.04 -9.69
CA LEU A 164 -2.24 -2.14 -8.78
C LEU A 164 -1.41 -1.08 -8.05
N PRO A 165 -0.19 -1.35 -7.55
CA PRO A 165 0.63 -0.33 -6.88
C PRO A 165 1.00 0.83 -7.82
N TYR A 166 1.11 0.55 -9.12
CA TYR A 166 1.83 1.40 -10.07
C TYR A 166 0.90 2.19 -11.01
N VAL A 167 -0.28 1.65 -11.34
CA VAL A 167 -1.20 2.27 -12.31
C VAL A 167 -1.54 3.71 -11.93
N ARG A 168 -1.99 3.94 -10.69
CA ARG A 168 -2.36 5.30 -10.22
C ARG A 168 -1.17 6.20 -9.92
N GLN A 169 0.03 5.64 -9.77
CA GLN A 169 1.27 6.42 -9.70
C GLN A 169 1.64 6.98 -11.07
N TYR A 170 1.38 6.22 -12.14
CA TYR A 170 1.61 6.68 -13.51
C TYR A 170 0.49 7.60 -14.01
N ASP A 171 -0.77 7.26 -13.73
CA ASP A 171 -1.93 8.03 -14.17
C ASP A 171 -3.07 8.06 -13.14
N ALA A 172 -3.31 9.25 -12.59
CA ALA A 172 -4.25 9.45 -11.49
C ALA A 172 -5.73 9.50 -11.91
N ASP A 173 -6.04 9.70 -13.20
CA ASP A 173 -7.44 9.75 -13.67
C ASP A 173 -8.02 8.35 -13.95
N ILE A 174 -7.22 7.30 -13.79
CA ILE A 174 -7.69 5.91 -13.87
C ILE A 174 -8.40 5.55 -12.57
N ILE A 175 -9.67 5.19 -12.69
CA ILE A 175 -10.53 4.77 -11.59
C ILE A 175 -10.63 3.24 -11.60
N MET A 176 -10.14 2.59 -10.55
CA MET A 176 -10.14 1.14 -10.41
C MET A 176 -11.27 0.67 -9.48
N PRO A 177 -11.92 -0.48 -9.77
CA PRO A 177 -13.00 -1.02 -8.92
C PRO A 177 -12.50 -1.62 -7.59
N TYR A 178 -11.19 -1.74 -7.42
CA TYR A 178 -10.49 -2.18 -6.21
C TYR A 178 -9.10 -1.54 -6.15
N GLY A 179 -8.53 -1.42 -4.96
CA GLY A 179 -7.19 -0.87 -4.74
C GLY A 179 -6.18 -1.91 -4.26
N TYR A 180 -4.98 -1.43 -3.92
CA TYR A 180 -3.85 -2.27 -3.50
C TYR A 180 -4.13 -3.05 -2.20
N GLU A 181 -5.09 -2.62 -1.39
CA GLU A 181 -5.55 -3.31 -0.20
C GLU A 181 -6.00 -4.77 -0.45
N THR A 182 -6.47 -5.09 -1.66
CA THR A 182 -6.89 -6.46 -2.01
C THR A 182 -5.72 -7.44 -2.14
N VAL A 183 -4.52 -6.94 -2.44
CA VAL A 183 -3.29 -7.75 -2.63
C VAL A 183 -2.32 -7.66 -1.46
N ARG A 184 -2.69 -6.97 -0.37
CA ARG A 184 -1.85 -6.88 0.83
C ARG A 184 -1.76 -8.23 1.53
N LYS A 185 -0.53 -8.75 1.70
CA LYS A 185 -0.26 -10.02 2.40
C LYS A 185 -0.74 -10.03 3.86
N ASP A 186 -0.64 -8.91 4.56
CA ASP A 186 -0.92 -8.85 6.00
C ASP A 186 -2.41 -8.81 6.33
N TYR A 187 -3.22 -8.26 5.42
CA TYR A 187 -4.66 -8.10 5.60
C TYR A 187 -5.35 -7.84 4.25
N PRO A 188 -5.57 -8.89 3.42
CA PRO A 188 -6.20 -8.70 2.13
C PRO A 188 -7.68 -8.36 2.31
N GLU A 189 -8.10 -7.20 1.79
CA GLU A 189 -9.52 -6.88 1.70
C GLU A 189 -10.16 -7.76 0.62
N LYS A 190 -11.21 -8.49 0.98
CA LYS A 190 -11.95 -9.33 0.02
C LYS A 190 -12.68 -8.42 -0.96
N ASN A 191 -12.43 -8.64 -2.25
CA ASN A 191 -13.14 -7.95 -3.30
C ASN A 191 -13.50 -8.96 -4.40
N GLU A 192 -14.80 -9.17 -4.61
CA GLU A 192 -15.28 -10.18 -5.55
C GLU A 192 -14.84 -9.90 -6.99
N PHE A 193 -14.75 -8.63 -7.39
CA PHE A 193 -14.24 -8.26 -8.71
C PHE A 193 -12.80 -8.75 -8.88
N PHE A 194 -11.95 -8.44 -7.90
CA PHE A 194 -10.57 -8.90 -7.90
C PHE A 194 -10.46 -10.43 -7.94
N ASP A 195 -11.26 -11.13 -7.12
CA ASP A 195 -11.25 -12.59 -7.03
C ASP A 195 -11.64 -13.25 -8.36
N VAL A 196 -12.72 -12.77 -9.01
CA VAL A 196 -13.20 -13.30 -10.30
C VAL A 196 -12.21 -13.01 -11.43
N MET A 197 -11.58 -11.83 -11.41
CA MET A 197 -10.61 -11.43 -12.42
C MET A 197 -9.27 -12.15 -12.27
N SER A 198 -8.91 -12.57 -11.05
CA SER A 198 -7.66 -13.28 -10.74
C SER A 198 -7.75 -14.79 -10.95
N ASP A 199 -8.94 -15.33 -11.27
CA ASP A 199 -9.10 -16.74 -11.60
C ASP A 199 -8.57 -17.04 -13.02
N GLU A 200 -7.66 -18.00 -13.12
CA GLU A 200 -7.11 -18.51 -14.39
C GLU A 200 -8.22 -18.94 -15.37
N MET A 201 -9.37 -19.36 -14.85
CA MET A 201 -10.59 -19.67 -15.58
C MET A 201 -11.61 -18.54 -15.45
N THR A 202 -11.35 -17.43 -16.11
CA THR A 202 -12.11 -16.19 -15.99
C THR A 202 -13.59 -16.35 -16.34
N ASP A 203 -14.45 -15.95 -15.39
CA ASP A 203 -15.91 -15.96 -15.53
C ASP A 203 -16.42 -14.63 -16.09
N PHE A 204 -16.45 -14.53 -17.42
CA PHE A 204 -16.88 -13.31 -18.11
C PHE A 204 -18.36 -12.96 -17.87
N GLU A 205 -19.20 -13.92 -17.50
CA GLU A 205 -20.60 -13.63 -17.15
C GLU A 205 -20.65 -12.81 -15.86
N ARG A 206 -19.96 -13.30 -14.82
CA ARG A 206 -19.88 -12.59 -13.55
C ARG A 206 -19.14 -11.26 -13.67
N LEU A 207 -18.09 -11.19 -14.49
CA LEU A 207 -17.41 -9.91 -14.77
C LEU A 207 -18.33 -8.89 -15.43
N ALA A 208 -19.25 -9.30 -16.32
CA ALA A 208 -20.19 -8.37 -16.94
C ALA A 208 -21.10 -7.70 -15.89
N GLU A 209 -21.58 -8.48 -14.91
CA GLU A 209 -22.40 -7.97 -13.81
C GLU A 209 -21.60 -6.97 -12.97
N LEU A 210 -20.39 -7.35 -12.55
CA LEU A 210 -19.52 -6.52 -11.73
C LEU A 210 -19.05 -5.24 -12.46
N CYS A 211 -18.81 -5.32 -13.78
CA CYS A 211 -18.53 -4.14 -14.61
C CYS A 211 -19.72 -3.19 -14.67
N SER A 212 -20.94 -3.72 -14.79
CA SER A 212 -22.15 -2.90 -14.76
C SER A 212 -22.37 -2.24 -13.39
N GLU A 213 -22.06 -2.92 -12.29
CA GLU A 213 -22.22 -2.40 -10.93
C GLU A 213 -21.20 -1.30 -10.59
N THR A 214 -19.94 -1.49 -11.00
CA THR A 214 -18.83 -0.58 -10.70
C THR A 214 -18.62 0.52 -11.75
N GLY A 215 -19.32 0.42 -12.90
CA GLY A 215 -19.07 1.27 -14.06
C GLY A 215 -17.74 1.00 -14.76
N THR A 216 -17.10 -0.15 -14.47
CA THR A 216 -15.82 -0.53 -15.10
C THR A 216 -16.01 -0.82 -16.58
N ARG A 217 -15.25 -0.11 -17.42
CA ARG A 217 -15.37 -0.21 -18.88
C ARG A 217 -14.23 -1.02 -19.51
N TYR A 218 -13.04 -0.98 -18.92
CA TYR A 218 -11.87 -1.65 -19.48
C TYR A 218 -11.27 -2.65 -18.50
N LEU A 219 -10.75 -3.76 -19.01
CA LEU A 219 -10.13 -4.80 -18.18
C LEU A 219 -8.87 -5.31 -18.85
N PHE A 220 -7.79 -5.43 -18.06
CA PHE A 220 -6.56 -6.08 -18.48
C PHE A 220 -6.49 -7.49 -17.89
N ILE A 221 -6.69 -8.52 -18.70
CA ILE A 221 -6.62 -9.92 -18.24
C ILE A 221 -5.29 -10.53 -18.71
N PRO A 222 -4.53 -11.25 -17.85
CA PRO A 222 -3.31 -11.94 -18.25
C PRO A 222 -3.53 -12.82 -19.48
N ASN A 223 -2.57 -12.82 -20.42
CA ASN A 223 -2.69 -13.53 -21.69
C ASN A 223 -2.82 -15.05 -21.54
N GLU A 224 -2.37 -15.59 -20.41
CA GLU A 224 -2.44 -17.02 -20.06
C GLU A 224 -3.80 -17.47 -19.54
N TYR A 225 -4.65 -16.54 -19.09
CA TYR A 225 -5.97 -16.86 -18.54
C TYR A 225 -6.94 -17.26 -19.64
N ARG A 226 -7.85 -18.16 -19.31
CA ARG A 226 -8.81 -18.76 -20.24
C ARG A 226 -10.23 -18.42 -19.82
N ALA A 227 -11.09 -18.17 -20.81
CA ALA A 227 -12.49 -18.00 -20.53
C ALA A 227 -13.14 -19.33 -20.12
N LYS A 228 -13.85 -19.34 -18.99
CA LYS A 228 -14.63 -20.50 -18.53
C LYS A 228 -15.75 -20.88 -19.50
N HIS A 229 -16.33 -19.88 -20.15
CA HIS A 229 -17.36 -20.00 -21.17
C HIS A 229 -17.08 -19.06 -22.36
N PRO A 230 -17.60 -19.33 -23.58
CA PRO A 230 -17.48 -18.41 -24.70
C PRO A 230 -18.06 -17.03 -24.36
N PHE A 231 -17.21 -15.99 -24.35
CA PHE A 231 -17.57 -14.67 -23.82
C PHE A 231 -18.25 -13.72 -24.83
N GLY A 232 -18.45 -14.17 -26.08
CA GLY A 232 -18.99 -13.32 -27.16
C GLY A 232 -20.40 -12.77 -26.92
N HIS A 233 -21.11 -13.27 -25.91
CA HIS A 233 -22.46 -12.84 -25.55
C HIS A 233 -22.53 -11.94 -24.31
N TYR A 234 -21.42 -11.69 -23.60
CA TYR A 234 -21.41 -10.95 -22.33
C TYR A 234 -20.97 -9.47 -22.47
N GLY A 235 -21.01 -8.92 -23.69
CA GLY A 235 -20.72 -7.50 -23.93
C GLY A 235 -19.23 -7.15 -23.93
N PHE A 236 -18.34 -8.13 -23.85
CA PHE A 236 -16.90 -7.93 -23.94
C PHE A 236 -16.40 -8.00 -25.38
N ARG A 237 -15.56 -7.02 -25.74
CA ARG A 237 -14.82 -7.01 -26.99
C ARG A 237 -13.33 -6.95 -26.69
N LYS A 238 -12.55 -7.89 -27.25
CA LYS A 238 -11.09 -7.79 -27.26
C LYS A 238 -10.68 -6.61 -28.14
N VAL A 239 -9.97 -5.63 -27.57
CA VAL A 239 -9.54 -4.40 -28.25
C VAL A 239 -8.12 -4.55 -28.79
N SER A 240 -7.19 -4.88 -27.89
CA SER A 240 -5.76 -5.02 -28.17
C SER A 240 -5.08 -5.82 -27.04
N GLY A 241 -3.76 -5.79 -26.95
CA GLY A 241 -3.01 -6.36 -25.83
C GLY A 241 -1.56 -5.89 -25.81
N THR A 242 -0.91 -6.11 -24.67
CA THR A 242 0.53 -5.99 -24.47
C THR A 242 1.17 -7.39 -24.47
N ALA A 243 2.47 -7.48 -24.17
CA ALA A 243 3.17 -8.76 -24.07
C ALA A 243 2.54 -9.68 -23.00
N GLY A 244 2.18 -9.13 -21.84
CA GLY A 244 1.60 -9.87 -20.72
C GLY A 244 0.06 -9.90 -20.66
N PHE A 245 -0.63 -8.90 -21.21
CA PHE A 245 -2.06 -8.69 -20.92
C PHE A 245 -2.90 -8.44 -22.17
N THR A 246 -4.14 -8.92 -22.16
CA THR A 246 -5.16 -8.60 -23.17
C THR A 246 -6.11 -7.54 -22.62
N LEU A 247 -6.35 -6.49 -23.42
CA LEU A 247 -7.32 -5.45 -23.12
C LEU A 247 -8.71 -5.82 -23.67
N TYR A 248 -9.69 -5.87 -22.77
CA TYR A 248 -11.10 -6.02 -23.07
C TYR A 248 -11.84 -4.71 -22.80
N GLU A 249 -12.75 -4.34 -23.70
CA GLU A 249 -13.75 -3.29 -23.49
C GLU A 249 -15.10 -3.95 -23.20
N TYR A 250 -15.66 -3.65 -22.04
CA TYR A 250 -17.03 -3.97 -21.67
C TYR A 250 -17.97 -2.88 -22.21
N ARG A 251 -18.99 -3.31 -22.94
CA ARG A 251 -20.11 -2.45 -23.36
C ARG A 251 -21.38 -3.00 -22.75
N LEU A 252 -22.06 -2.16 -21.98
CA LEU A 252 -23.40 -2.44 -21.46
C LEU A 252 -24.29 -2.87 -22.62
N LEU A 253 -24.69 -4.14 -22.58
CA LEU A 253 -25.68 -4.67 -23.51
C LEU A 253 -27.00 -3.99 -23.15
N GLY A 254 -27.37 -2.97 -23.92
CA GLY A 254 -28.67 -2.34 -23.78
C GLY A 254 -29.75 -3.41 -23.78
N VAL A 255 -30.63 -3.37 -22.78
CA VAL A 255 -31.90 -4.10 -22.78
C VAL A 255 -32.48 -3.97 -24.18
N LYS A 256 -32.61 -5.09 -24.89
CA LYS A 256 -33.17 -5.13 -26.25
C LYS A 256 -34.43 -4.27 -26.26
N GLY A 257 -34.35 -3.10 -26.90
CA GLY A 257 -35.52 -2.36 -27.31
C GLY A 257 -36.39 -3.32 -28.11
N GLY A 258 -37.59 -3.59 -27.60
CA GLY A 258 -38.53 -4.49 -28.24
C GLY A 258 -38.74 -4.03 -29.67
N VAL A 259 -38.30 -4.85 -30.62
CA VAL A 259 -38.77 -4.75 -32.00
C VAL A 259 -40.23 -5.18 -31.97
N LYS A 260 -41.12 -4.20 -31.77
CA LYS A 260 -42.50 -4.32 -32.23
C LYS A 260 -42.40 -4.38 -33.75
N GLY A 261 -42.69 -5.55 -34.30
CA GLY A 261 -43.02 -5.68 -35.71
C GLY A 261 -44.22 -4.78 -35.99
N ASP A 262 -44.01 -3.75 -36.79
CA ASP A 262 -45.09 -3.09 -37.51
C ASP A 262 -45.06 -3.64 -38.93
N GLY A 263 -45.81 -4.72 -39.12
CA GLY A 263 -46.28 -5.12 -40.43
C GLY A 263 -47.66 -4.52 -40.60
N SER A 264 -47.74 -3.38 -41.31
CA SER A 264 -48.99 -2.91 -41.86
C SER A 264 -48.79 -2.17 -43.19
N GLN A 265 -49.42 -2.78 -44.21
CA GLN A 265 -49.74 -2.34 -45.59
C GLN A 265 -48.69 -2.53 -46.68
#